data_AF-A0A848XVB0-F1
#
_entry.id   AF-A0A848XVB0-F1
#
_cell.length_a   1.000
_cell.length_b   1.000
_cell.length_c   1.000
_cell.angle_alpha   90.00
_cell.angle_beta   90.00
_cell.angle_gamma   90.00
#
_symmetry.space_group_name_H-M   'P 1'
#
loop_
_entity.id
_entity.type
_entity.pdbx_description
1 polymer ?
#
loop_
_entity_poly.entity_id
_entity_poly.type
_entity_poly.pdbx_seq_one_letter_code
_entity_poly.pdbx_strand_id
1 'polypeptide(L)' 'MTSPAVAPSPLDLTWMARALEMAQAGGLRNEVPGGAVLVRDGTLLAEAHNATVT' A
#
# COMPACT_ATOMS: atom_id res chain seq x y z
N MET A 1 -7.87 10.36 19.30
CA MET A 1 -7.00 9.46 20.07
C MET A 1 -5.93 8.95 19.13
N THR A 2 -4.70 9.45 19.24
CA THR A 2 -3.59 8.99 18.40
C THR A 2 -2.80 7.99 19.21
N SER A 3 -2.76 6.73 18.78
CA SER A 3 -1.87 5.72 19.37
C SER A 3 -0.42 6.20 19.26
N PRO A 4 0.47 5.90 20.22
CA PRO A 4 1.90 6.14 20.02
C PRO A 4 2.36 5.46 18.73
N ALA A 5 3.08 6.20 17.90
CA ALA A 5 3.64 5.67 16.67
C ALA A 5 4.70 4.62 17.00
N VAL A 6 4.44 3.37 16.64
CA VAL A 6 5.44 2.29 16.66
C VAL A 6 6.40 2.51 15.50
N ALA A 7 7.70 2.36 15.74
CA ALA A 7 8.69 2.43 14.68
C ALA A 7 8.44 1.29 13.67
N PRO A 8 8.50 1.57 12.35
CA PRO A 8 8.26 0.54 11.35
C PRO A 8 9.32 -0.56 11.43
N SER A 9 8.86 -1.80 11.37
CA SER A 9 9.69 -2.99 11.25
C SER A 9 10.26 -3.13 9.82
N PRO A 10 11.30 -3.95 9.61
CA PRO A 10 11.79 -4.24 8.25
C PRO A 10 10.70 -4.82 7.33
N LEU A 11 9.76 -5.57 7.88
CA LEU A 11 8.66 -6.15 7.12
C LEU A 11 7.67 -5.06 6.65
N ASP A 12 7.46 -4.01 7.46
CA ASP A 12 6.64 -2.86 7.05
C ASP A 12 7.24 -2.13 5.83
N LEU A 13 8.57 -2.10 5.72
CA LEU A 13 9.25 -1.54 4.55
C LEU A 13 9.01 -2.39 3.29
N THR A 14 9.02 -3.72 3.40
CA THR A 14 8.70 -4.63 2.30
C THR A 14 7.25 -4.43 1.83
N TRP A 15 6.31 -4.30 2.76
CA TRP A 15 4.91 -4.06 2.43
C TRP A 15 4.68 -2.67 1.85
N MET A 16 5.39 -1.66 2.34
CA MET A 16 5.34 -0.32 1.76
C MET A 16 5.88 -0.31 0.32
N ALA A 17 6.97 -1.03 0.04
CA ALA A 17 7.48 -1.16 -1.33
C ALA A 17 6.41 -1.73 -2.27
N ARG A 18 5.68 -2.77 -1.82
CA ARG A 18 4.58 -3.34 -2.61
C ARG A 18 3.43 -2.36 -2.82
N ALA A 19 3.08 -1.57 -1.80
CA ALA A 19 2.06 -0.52 -1.95
C ALA A 19 2.48 0.57 -2.96
N LEU A 20 3.77 0.92 -3.02
CA LEU A 20 4.31 1.87 -4.00
C LEU A 20 4.30 1.31 -5.42
N GLU A 21 4.56 0.01 -5.60
CA GLU A 21 4.40 -0.66 -6.91
C GLU A 21 2.95 -0.56 -7.41
N MET A 22 1.97 -0.76 -6.53
CA MET A 22 0.56 -0.57 -6.87
C MET A 22 0.24 0.89 -7.21
N ALA A 23 0.78 1.85 -6.44
CA ALA A 23 0.62 3.27 -6.75
C ALA A 23 1.17 3.63 -8.12
N GLN A 24 2.32 3.07 -8.50
CA GLN A 24 2.90 3.24 -9.84
C GLN A 24 1.99 2.65 -10.92
N ALA A 25 1.45 1.46 -10.70
CA ALA A 25 0.53 0.81 -11.64
C ALA A 25 -0.75 1.64 -11.86
N GLY A 26 -1.32 2.23 -10.80
CA GLY A 26 -2.44 3.17 -10.91
C GLY A 26 -2.06 4.43 -11.68
N GLY A 27 -0.90 5.01 -11.39
CA GLY A 27 -0.39 6.19 -12.10
C GLY A 27 -0.21 5.97 -13.61
N LEU A 28 0.25 4.78 -14.02
CA LEU A 28 0.35 4.39 -15.43
C LEU A 28 -1.02 4.31 -16.13
N ARG A 29 -2.10 4.20 -15.37
CA ARG A 29 -3.49 4.18 -15.85
C ARG A 29 -4.17 5.55 -15.76
N ASN A 30 -3.39 6.63 -15.50
CA ASN A 30 -3.88 7.99 -15.26
C ASN A 30 -4.79 8.14 -14.02
N GLU A 31 -4.71 7.20 -13.08
CA GLU A 31 -5.35 7.33 -11.78
C GLU A 31 -4.45 8.17 -10.84
N VAL A 32 -5.04 8.73 -9.78
CA VAL A 32 -4.25 9.37 -8.72
C VAL A 32 -3.30 8.33 -8.13
N PRO A 33 -1.96 8.54 -8.13
CA PRO A 33 -1.01 7.54 -7.64
C PRO A 33 -1.20 7.27 -6.15
N GLY A 34 -1.80 6.13 -5.86
CA GLY A 34 -2.05 5.65 -4.50
C GLY A 34 -2.21 4.14 -4.54
N GLY A 35 -1.55 3.47 -3.60
CA GLY A 35 -1.57 2.02 -3.48
C GLY A 35 -1.66 1.60 -2.03
N ALA A 36 -2.26 0.44 -1.80
CA ALA A 36 -2.49 -0.12 -0.48
C ALA A 36 -2.29 -1.64 -0.49
N VAL A 37 -1.85 -2.17 0.64
CA VAL A 37 -1.74 -3.61 0.90
C VAL A 37 -2.44 -3.95 2.21
N LEU A 38 -3.08 -5.11 2.27
CA LEU A 38 -3.65 -5.68 3.48
C LEU A 38 -2.88 -6.96 3.83
N VAL A 39 -2.32 -6.99 5.03
CA VAL A 39 -1.50 -8.10 5.51
C VAL A 39 -2.10 -8.63 6.81
N ARG A 40 -2.09 -9.96 6.97
CA ARG A 40 -2.44 -10.65 8.21
C ARG A 40 -1.41 -11.75 8.47
N ASP A 41 -0.84 -11.77 9.67
CA ASP A 41 0.11 -12.80 10.10
C ASP A 41 1.27 -12.99 9.10
N GLY A 42 1.82 -11.88 8.60
CA GLY A 42 2.90 -11.88 7.60
C GLY A 42 2.49 -12.31 6.19
N THR A 43 1.20 -12.57 5.95
CA THR A 43 0.65 -12.98 4.65
C THR A 43 -0.07 -11.82 3.98
N LEU A 44 0.27 -11.58 2.71
CA LEU A 44 -0.45 -10.61 1.87
C LEU A 44 -1.84 -11.17 1.52
N LEU A 45 -2.90 -10.47 1.96
CA LEU A 45 -4.28 -10.84 1.69
C LEU A 45 -4.86 -10.10 0.48
N ALA A 46 -4.47 -8.83 0.31
CA ALA A 46 -4.96 -8.00 -0.78
C ALA A 46 -3.96 -6.88 -1.10
N GLU A 47 -4.01 -6.42 -2.35
CA GLU A 47 -3.28 -5.28 -2.87
C GLU A 47 -4.18 -4.51 -3.84
N ALA A 48 -4.07 -3.18 -3.86
CA ALA A 48 -4.91 -2.35 -4.69
C ALA A 48 -4.22 -1.03 -5.03
N HIS A 49 -4.69 -0.42 -6.12
CA HIS A 49 -4.40 0.97 -6.47
C HIS A 49 -5.72 1.74 -6.65
N ASN A 50 -5.66 3.07 -6.67
CA ASN A 50 -6.84 3.90 -6.93
C ASN A 50 -7.47 3.57 -8.29
N ALA A 51 -8.80 3.59 -8.35
CA ALA A 51 -9.61 3.30 -9.55
C ALA A 51 -10.85 4.19 -9.54
N THR A 52 -10.64 5.50 -9.54
CA THR A 52 -11.70 6.49 -9.29
C THR A 52 -12.18 7.15 -10.58
N VAL A 53 -11.37 7.16 -11.63
CA VAL A 53 -11.61 7.92 -12.88
C VAL A 53 -12.33 7.07 -13.94
N THR A 54 -12.99 5.99 -13.54
CA THR A 54 -13.64 5.04 -14.48
C THR A 54 -15.04 5.45 -14.92
#